data_AF-A0A836KX26-F1
#
_entry.id   AF-A0A836KX26-F1
#
_cell.length_a   1.000
_cell.length_b   1.000
_cell.length_c   1.000
_cell.angle_alpha   90.00
_cell.angle_beta   90.00
_cell.angle_gamma   90.00
#
_symmetry.space_group_name_H-M   'P 1'
#
loop_
_entity.id
_entity.type
_entity.pdbx_description
1 polymer ?
#
loop_
_entity_poly.entity_id
_entity_poly.type
_entity_poly.pdbx_seq_one_letter_code
_entity_poly.pdbx_strand_id
1 'polypeptide(L)'
;MLRLCARRLGGAKFTSHVYELRTYEVAPEKYDSFHNLSMKCMPQRPSIGSCQGCWTVQLGGVNQFIQIWGYENLKHRYDCCKQLEQDHEWVRTFMKPADDMIISKSNTLLRLMYREGNASTQSYKYLMQVSPHEEVELSGPSAILAATFQIIVGEEEGKYIHLVKGHNLDDVIPVAPTLGCSSKIMGPVRWSSTMSCLWR
;
A
#
# COMPACT_ATOMS: atom_id res chain seq x y z
N MET A 1 -6.26 26.17 -2.80
CA MET A 1 -7.62 25.90 -3.29
C MET A 1 -7.86 24.42 -3.06
N LEU A 2 -8.73 24.07 -2.11
CA LEU A 2 -9.06 22.68 -1.79
C LEU A 2 -9.85 22.07 -2.95
N ARG A 3 -9.56 20.82 -3.32
CA ARG A 3 -10.31 20.06 -4.32
C ARG A 3 -10.88 18.79 -3.69
N LEU A 4 -12.20 18.67 -3.67
CA LEU A 4 -12.90 17.45 -3.27
C LEU A 4 -12.77 16.43 -4.40
N CYS A 5 -12.36 15.20 -4.08
CA CYS A 5 -12.24 14.12 -5.06
C CYS A 5 -13.03 12.89 -4.63
N ALA A 6 -14.10 12.60 -5.37
CA ALA A 6 -14.82 11.35 -5.33
C ALA A 6 -14.91 10.81 -6.76
N ARG A 7 -14.30 9.65 -7.01
CA ARG A 7 -14.40 8.98 -8.30
C ARG A 7 -14.73 7.52 -8.05
N ARG A 8 -15.97 7.13 -8.32
CA ARG A 8 -16.34 5.71 -8.32
C ARG A 8 -15.92 5.09 -9.64
N LEU A 9 -15.51 3.83 -9.62
CA LEU A 9 -15.66 2.97 -10.79
C LEU A 9 -17.18 2.89 -11.08
N GLY A 10 -17.66 3.70 -12.03
CA GLY A 10 -19.09 3.83 -12.31
C GLY A 10 -19.73 2.48 -12.59
N GLY A 11 -20.77 2.12 -11.83
CA GLY A 11 -21.66 0.99 -12.07
C GLY A 11 -21.01 -0.34 -12.48
N ALA A 12 -19.75 -0.58 -12.09
CA ALA A 12 -19.01 -1.73 -12.57
C ALA A 12 -19.51 -2.98 -11.85
N LYS A 13 -19.92 -4.00 -12.62
CA LYS A 13 -20.14 -5.38 -12.16
C LYS A 13 -19.15 -5.69 -11.05
N PHE A 14 -19.63 -6.19 -9.90
CA PHE A 14 -18.82 -6.73 -8.81
C PHE A 14 -17.59 -7.44 -9.38
N THR A 15 -16.43 -6.80 -9.32
CA THR A 15 -15.18 -7.49 -9.63
C THR A 15 -14.88 -8.34 -8.41
N SER A 16 -14.71 -9.65 -8.60
CA SER A 16 -14.40 -10.59 -7.51
C SER A 16 -13.06 -10.30 -6.83
N HIS A 17 -12.28 -9.37 -7.39
CA HIS A 17 -10.93 -9.06 -6.97
C HIS A 17 -10.94 -8.48 -5.55
N VAL A 18 -10.01 -8.98 -4.75
CA VAL A 18 -9.79 -8.54 -3.38
C VAL A 18 -8.36 -8.04 -3.24
N TYR A 19 -8.17 -7.08 -2.36
CA TYR A 19 -6.87 -6.49 -2.10
C TYR A 19 -6.51 -6.72 -0.63
N GLU A 20 -5.22 -6.80 -0.34
CA GLU A 20 -4.71 -6.98 1.01
C GLU A 20 -3.67 -5.90 1.28
N LEU A 21 -3.95 -5.04 2.27
CA LEU A 21 -2.94 -4.18 2.87
C LEU A 21 -2.17 -5.00 3.89
N ARG A 22 -0.84 -4.92 3.87
CA ARG A 22 0.04 -5.49 4.89
C ARG A 22 0.89 -4.38 5.48
N THR A 23 1.01 -4.36 6.80
CA THR A 23 1.87 -3.43 7.53
C THR A 23 2.80 -4.24 8.41
N TYR A 24 4.11 -4.07 8.23
CA TYR A 24 5.14 -4.69 9.07
C TYR A 24 5.86 -3.61 9.86
N GLU A 25 5.94 -3.78 11.18
CA GLU A 25 6.75 -2.94 12.06
C GLU A 25 8.14 -3.57 12.18
N VAL A 26 9.15 -2.88 11.68
CA VAL A 26 10.53 -3.36 11.69
C VAL A 26 11.23 -2.83 12.94
N ALA A 27 12.07 -3.66 13.56
CA ALA A 27 12.89 -3.24 14.67
C ALA A 27 13.80 -2.07 14.25
N PRO A 28 13.84 -0.95 14.99
CA PRO A 28 14.58 0.25 14.58
C PRO A 28 16.04 -0.03 14.21
N GLU A 29 16.73 -0.85 15.01
CA GLU A 29 18.13 -1.23 14.81
C GLU A 29 18.36 -2.22 13.66
N LYS A 30 17.28 -2.82 13.14
CA LYS A 30 17.30 -3.75 11.99
C LYS A 30 16.76 -3.13 10.71
N TYR A 31 16.28 -1.89 10.76
CA TYR A 31 15.61 -1.24 9.64
C TYR A 31 16.45 -1.28 8.34
N ASP A 32 17.72 -0.89 8.40
CA ASP A 32 18.60 -0.89 7.22
C ASP A 32 18.84 -2.31 6.67
N SER A 33 18.96 -3.29 7.57
CA SER A 33 19.13 -4.70 7.17
C SER A 33 17.87 -5.21 6.46
N PHE A 34 16.69 -4.92 7.00
CA PHE A 34 15.42 -5.28 6.40
C PHE A 34 15.19 -4.58 5.06
N HIS A 35 15.53 -3.29 4.98
CA HIS A 35 15.42 -2.51 3.75
C HIS A 35 16.31 -3.10 2.64
N ASN A 36 17.59 -3.36 2.94
CA ASN A 36 18.52 -3.96 1.99
C ASN A 36 18.09 -5.37 1.55
N LEU A 37 17.60 -6.18 2.48
CA LEU A 37 17.04 -7.49 2.19
C LEU A 37 15.84 -7.39 1.24
N SER A 38 14.89 -6.51 1.54
CA SER A 38 13.70 -6.28 0.71
C SER A 38 14.07 -5.78 -0.68
N MET A 39 15.03 -4.85 -0.76
CA MET A 39 15.55 -4.33 -2.03
C MET A 39 16.17 -5.39 -2.92
N LYS A 40 16.83 -6.39 -2.32
CA LYS A 40 17.45 -7.51 -3.02
C LYS A 40 16.42 -8.56 -3.45
N CYS A 41 15.53 -8.94 -2.54
CA CYS A 41 14.70 -10.14 -2.68
C CYS A 41 13.34 -9.87 -3.32
N MET A 42 12.69 -8.72 -3.06
CA MET A 42 11.36 -8.45 -3.59
C MET A 42 11.26 -8.52 -5.13
N PRO A 43 12.25 -8.07 -5.92
CA PRO A 43 12.24 -8.28 -7.38
C PRO A 43 12.28 -9.75 -7.81
N GLN A 44 12.72 -10.65 -6.92
CA GLN A 44 12.83 -12.10 -7.15
C GLN A 44 11.64 -12.85 -6.58
N ARG A 45 10.72 -12.17 -5.89
CA ARG A 45 9.54 -12.81 -5.31
C ARG A 45 8.78 -13.54 -6.41
N PRO A 46 8.36 -14.80 -6.18
CA PRO A 46 7.52 -15.52 -7.14
C PRO A 46 6.33 -14.67 -7.57
N SER A 47 6.00 -14.70 -8.86
CA SER A 47 4.92 -13.92 -9.47
C SER A 47 3.53 -14.47 -9.12
N ILE A 48 3.23 -14.56 -7.83
CA ILE A 48 1.99 -15.09 -7.27
C ILE A 48 1.27 -14.01 -6.46
N GLY A 49 0.08 -13.66 -6.92
CA GLY A 49 -0.60 -12.41 -6.56
C GLY A 49 0.02 -11.18 -7.24
N SER A 50 -0.78 -10.14 -7.42
CA SER A 50 -0.34 -8.90 -8.08
C SER A 50 0.08 -7.87 -7.04
N CYS A 51 1.37 -7.54 -6.96
CA CYS A 51 1.82 -6.42 -6.12
C CYS A 51 1.27 -5.11 -6.71
N GLN A 52 0.63 -4.27 -5.90
CA GLN A 52 0.15 -2.95 -6.30
C GLN A 52 1.16 -1.86 -5.93
N GLY A 53 1.83 -2.05 -4.79
CA GLY A 53 2.96 -1.24 -4.39
C GLY A 53 3.51 -1.60 -3.02
N CYS A 54 4.73 -1.15 -2.76
CA CYS A 54 5.38 -1.23 -1.46
C CYS A 54 5.97 0.12 -1.08
N TRP A 55 5.87 0.49 0.18
CA TRP A 55 6.32 1.78 0.69
C TRP A 55 6.98 1.63 2.06
N THR A 56 7.91 2.52 2.35
CA THR A 56 8.34 2.80 3.72
C THR A 56 7.59 4.02 4.23
N VAL A 57 7.10 3.95 5.47
CA VAL A 57 6.50 5.10 6.15
C VAL A 57 7.58 6.02 6.71
N GLN A 58 7.50 7.30 6.36
CA GLN A 58 8.40 8.37 6.83
C GLN A 58 7.81 9.13 8.02
N LEU A 59 6.49 9.32 8.08
CA LEU A 59 5.79 10.00 9.19
C LEU A 59 4.44 9.31 9.49
N GLY A 60 4.02 9.30 10.76
CA GLY A 60 2.77 8.63 11.20
C GLY A 60 2.89 7.13 11.44
N GLY A 61 4.13 6.61 11.49
CA GLY A 61 4.42 5.19 11.71
C GLY A 61 5.83 4.82 11.26
N VAL A 62 6.86 5.48 11.79
CA VAL A 62 8.27 5.25 11.40
C VAL A 62 8.63 3.78 11.57
N ASN A 63 9.53 3.26 10.72
CA ASN A 63 9.92 1.86 10.63
C ASN A 63 8.81 0.89 10.17
N GLN A 64 7.69 1.42 9.65
CA GLN A 64 6.68 0.59 9.01
C GLN A 64 6.96 0.39 7.52
N PHE A 65 6.84 -0.86 7.10
CA PHE A 65 6.83 -1.25 5.68
C PHE A 65 5.42 -1.65 5.28
N ILE A 66 4.86 -0.93 4.31
CA ILE A 66 3.49 -1.08 3.84
C ILE A 66 3.49 -1.71 2.46
N GLN A 67 2.58 -2.65 2.22
CA GLN A 67 2.40 -3.29 0.94
C GLN A 67 0.93 -3.44 0.61
N ILE A 68 0.57 -3.33 -0.67
CA ILE A 68 -0.76 -3.69 -1.15
C ILE A 68 -0.63 -4.79 -2.19
N TRP A 69 -1.37 -5.87 -1.99
CA TRP A 69 -1.46 -7.03 -2.88
C TRP A 69 -2.87 -7.17 -3.45
N GLY A 70 -2.98 -7.57 -4.71
CA GLY A 70 -4.25 -7.84 -5.40
C GLY A 70 -4.37 -9.31 -5.76
N TYR A 71 -5.58 -9.85 -5.60
CA TYR A 71 -5.94 -11.24 -5.88
C TYR A 71 -7.29 -11.29 -6.59
N GLU A 72 -7.53 -12.38 -7.32
CA GLU A 72 -8.80 -12.58 -8.04
C GLU A 72 -10.00 -12.82 -7.11
N ASN A 73 -9.75 -13.39 -5.93
CA ASN A 73 -10.70 -13.70 -4.86
C ASN A 73 -9.92 -14.26 -3.63
N LEU A 74 -10.62 -14.55 -2.52
CA LEU A 74 -10.01 -15.08 -1.30
C LEU A 74 -9.40 -16.48 -1.45
N LYS A 75 -9.94 -17.33 -2.34
CA LYS A 75 -9.35 -18.65 -2.62
C LYS A 75 -7.98 -18.48 -3.28
N HIS A 76 -7.89 -17.62 -4.30
CA HIS A 76 -6.63 -17.28 -4.94
C HIS A 76 -5.62 -16.71 -3.93
N ARG A 77 -6.05 -15.81 -3.02
CA ARG A 77 -5.18 -15.33 -1.93
C ARG A 77 -4.63 -16.49 -1.09
N TYR A 78 -5.50 -17.40 -0.65
CA TYR A 78 -5.10 -18.56 0.16
C TYR A 78 -4.07 -19.43 -0.57
N ASP A 79 -4.34 -19.77 -1.83
CA ASP A 79 -3.45 -20.59 -2.65
C ASP A 79 -2.09 -19.90 -2.87
N CYS A 80 -2.06 -18.59 -3.14
CA CYS A 80 -0.81 -17.82 -3.23
C CYS A 80 0.01 -17.84 -1.93
N CYS A 81 -0.64 -17.67 -0.77
CA CYS A 81 0.07 -17.69 0.51
C CYS A 81 0.68 -19.08 0.78
N LYS A 82 -0.10 -20.14 0.56
CA LYS A 82 0.38 -21.52 0.68
C LYS A 82 1.56 -21.80 -0.25
N GLN A 83 1.50 -21.31 -1.49
CA GLN A 83 2.60 -21.50 -2.43
C GLN A 83 3.88 -20.75 -2.00
N LEU A 84 3.77 -19.54 -1.45
CA LEU A 84 4.94 -18.82 -0.89
C LEU A 84 5.55 -19.56 0.29
N GLU A 85 4.74 -20.15 1.16
CA GLU A 85 5.20 -20.93 2.32
C GLU A 85 5.92 -22.22 1.91
N GLN A 86 5.57 -22.77 0.73
CA GLN A 86 6.18 -23.98 0.18
C GLN A 86 7.42 -23.69 -0.67
N ASP A 87 7.65 -22.44 -1.07
CA ASP A 87 8.85 -22.04 -1.79
C ASP A 87 10.05 -21.97 -0.84
N HIS A 88 10.81 -23.06 -0.77
CA HIS A 88 11.97 -23.17 0.11
C HIS A 88 13.03 -22.09 -0.13
N GLU A 89 13.21 -21.62 -1.36
CA GLU A 89 14.17 -20.56 -1.65
C GLU A 89 13.68 -19.23 -1.11
N TRP A 90 12.43 -18.87 -1.38
CA TRP A 90 11.82 -17.65 -0.85
C TRP A 90 11.76 -17.64 0.68
N VAL A 91 11.38 -18.77 1.28
CA VAL A 91 11.33 -18.94 2.74
C VAL A 91 12.71 -18.72 3.36
N ARG A 92 13.76 -19.33 2.78
CA ARG A 92 15.13 -19.23 3.30
C ARG A 92 15.73 -17.85 3.08
N THR A 93 15.53 -17.27 1.90
CA THR A 93 16.24 -16.05 1.49
C THR A 93 15.56 -14.79 1.96
N PHE A 94 14.23 -14.78 2.10
CA PHE A 94 13.47 -13.59 2.49
C PHE A 94 12.62 -13.81 3.74
N MET A 95 11.69 -14.78 3.76
CA MET A 95 10.67 -14.84 4.83
C MET A 95 11.31 -15.00 6.22
N LYS A 96 12.16 -16.03 6.43
CA LYS A 96 12.79 -16.24 7.74
C LYS A 96 13.65 -15.06 8.19
N PRO A 97 14.61 -14.55 7.38
CA PRO A 97 15.41 -13.40 7.80
C PRO A 97 14.57 -12.15 8.04
N ALA A 98 13.54 -11.90 7.23
CA ALA A 98 12.64 -10.75 7.41
C ALA A 98 11.87 -10.86 8.73
N ASP A 99 11.38 -12.06 9.07
CA ASP A 99 10.60 -12.31 10.28
C ASP A 99 11.42 -12.03 11.54
N ASP A 100 12.72 -12.35 11.55
CA ASP A 100 13.63 -12.04 12.66
C ASP A 100 13.84 -10.53 12.88
N MET A 101 13.51 -9.69 11.88
CA MET A 101 13.65 -8.23 11.93
C MET A 101 12.33 -7.52 12.19
N ILE A 102 11.19 -8.22 12.08
CA ILE A 102 9.85 -7.65 12.21
C ILE A 102 9.34 -7.88 13.63
N ILE A 103 8.97 -6.79 14.31
CA ILE A 103 8.37 -6.82 15.65
C ILE A 103 6.90 -7.22 15.58
N SER A 104 6.16 -6.68 14.61
CA SER A 104 4.73 -6.94 14.47
C SER A 104 4.27 -6.92 13.01
N LYS A 105 3.18 -7.64 12.74
CA LYS A 105 2.56 -7.71 11.41
C LYS A 105 1.05 -7.55 11.56
N SER A 106 0.46 -6.77 10.67
CA SER A 106 -0.98 -6.71 10.50
C SER A 106 -1.35 -6.74 9.02
N ASN A 107 -2.58 -7.17 8.74
CA ASN A 107 -3.14 -7.12 7.41
C ASN A 107 -4.64 -6.79 7.43
N THR A 108 -5.14 -6.31 6.30
CA THR A 108 -6.52 -5.84 6.18
C THR A 108 -7.04 -6.20 4.79
N LEU A 109 -8.26 -6.72 4.72
CA LEU A 109 -8.92 -7.01 3.45
C LEU A 109 -9.59 -5.76 2.90
N LEU A 110 -9.31 -5.48 1.64
CA LEU A 110 -9.69 -4.26 0.95
C LEU A 110 -10.49 -4.55 -0.31
N ARG A 111 -11.39 -3.64 -0.65
CA ARG A 111 -12.08 -3.56 -1.94
C ARG A 111 -11.64 -2.30 -2.67
N LEU A 112 -11.24 -2.40 -3.93
CA LEU A 112 -10.89 -1.24 -4.74
C LEU A 112 -12.15 -0.47 -5.15
N MET A 113 -12.21 0.80 -4.80
CA MET A 113 -13.30 1.73 -5.17
C MET A 113 -12.89 2.62 -6.34
N TYR A 114 -11.61 3.00 -6.36
CA TYR A 114 -11.02 3.89 -7.35
C TYR A 114 -9.55 3.58 -7.57
N ARG A 115 -9.09 3.70 -8.82
CA ARG A 115 -7.68 3.75 -9.17
C ARG A 115 -7.47 4.70 -10.33
N GLU A 116 -6.41 5.49 -10.27
CA GLU A 116 -5.92 6.23 -11.42
C GLU A 116 -5.38 5.25 -12.48
N GLY A 117 -5.73 5.49 -13.76
CA GLY A 117 -5.32 4.62 -14.86
C GLY A 117 -3.87 4.82 -15.36
N ASN A 118 -3.19 5.87 -14.91
CA ASN A 118 -1.90 6.28 -15.49
C ASN A 118 -0.73 5.75 -14.66
N ALA A 119 -0.12 4.65 -15.11
CA ALA A 119 1.19 4.25 -14.63
C ALA A 119 2.23 5.33 -15.01
N SER A 120 3.03 5.78 -14.05
CA SER A 120 4.05 6.82 -14.26
C SER A 120 5.41 6.34 -13.77
N THR A 121 6.44 6.58 -14.58
CA THR A 121 7.84 6.34 -14.23
C THR A 121 8.44 7.45 -13.37
N GLN A 122 7.69 8.55 -13.17
CA GLN A 122 8.07 9.61 -12.25
C GLN A 122 7.93 9.12 -10.80
N SER A 123 8.77 9.66 -9.93
CA SER A 123 8.76 9.35 -8.51
C SER A 123 7.84 10.32 -7.78
N TYR A 124 6.97 9.77 -6.93
CA TYR A 124 6.00 10.52 -6.13
C TYR A 124 6.09 10.11 -4.68
N LYS A 125 5.85 11.05 -3.78
CA LYS A 125 5.62 10.81 -2.36
C LYS A 125 4.13 10.58 -2.15
N TYR A 126 3.78 9.82 -1.12
CA TYR A 126 2.39 9.39 -0.91
C TYR A 126 1.89 9.75 0.49
N LEU A 127 0.64 10.18 0.57
CA LEU A 127 -0.17 10.13 1.77
C LEU A 127 -1.06 8.89 1.68
N MET A 128 -1.00 8.03 2.68
CA MET A 128 -2.06 7.05 2.94
C MET A 128 -2.93 7.58 4.08
N GLN A 129 -4.21 7.80 3.81
CA GLN A 129 -5.16 8.25 4.82
C GLN A 129 -6.26 7.23 5.01
N VAL A 130 -6.45 6.78 6.25
CA VAL A 130 -7.67 6.07 6.67
C VAL A 130 -8.71 7.12 7.05
N SER A 131 -9.92 7.02 6.52
CA SER A 131 -10.98 8.03 6.65
C SER A 131 -12.35 7.36 6.81
N PRO A 132 -13.25 7.86 7.67
CA PRO A 132 -14.63 7.42 7.71
C PRO A 132 -15.44 7.95 6.50
N HIS A 133 -14.88 8.87 5.73
CA HIS A 133 -15.52 9.49 4.58
C HIS A 133 -15.11 8.79 3.28
N GLU A 134 -16.07 8.58 2.37
CA GLU A 134 -15.81 8.00 1.04
C GLU A 134 -14.97 8.94 0.14
N GLU A 135 -14.95 10.23 0.49
CA GLU A 135 -14.27 11.29 -0.26
C GLU A 135 -13.05 11.80 0.51
N VAL A 136 -12.06 12.30 -0.23
CA VAL A 136 -10.86 12.91 0.35
C VAL A 136 -10.65 14.30 -0.24
N GLU A 137 -10.24 15.22 0.62
CA GLU A 137 -9.84 16.57 0.23
C GLU A 137 -8.36 16.60 -0.15
N LEU A 138 -8.08 17.14 -1.33
CA LEU A 138 -6.73 17.34 -1.83
C LEU A 138 -6.28 18.78 -1.54
N SER A 139 -5.12 18.92 -0.91
CA SER A 139 -4.57 20.18 -0.42
C SER A 139 -3.82 20.97 -1.49
N GLY A 140 -2.94 20.31 -2.25
CA GLY A 140 -2.10 20.93 -3.28
C GLY A 140 -2.71 20.88 -4.70
N PRO A 141 -2.38 21.84 -5.58
CA PRO A 141 -2.84 21.83 -6.98
C PRO A 141 -2.28 20.65 -7.81
N SER A 142 -1.16 20.08 -7.37
CA SER A 142 -0.45 18.94 -7.95
C SER A 142 -0.79 17.61 -7.27
N ALA A 143 -1.60 17.61 -6.21
CA ALA A 143 -2.01 16.41 -5.50
C ALA A 143 -2.95 15.58 -6.39
N ILE A 144 -2.69 14.29 -6.47
CA ILE A 144 -3.46 13.36 -7.28
C ILE A 144 -3.95 12.23 -6.39
N LEU A 145 -5.26 12.00 -6.37
CA LEU A 145 -5.81 10.77 -5.80
C LEU A 145 -5.36 9.60 -6.70
N ALA A 146 -4.52 8.72 -6.17
CA ALA A 146 -3.99 7.56 -6.88
C ALA A 146 -4.91 6.35 -6.75
N ALA A 147 -5.49 6.12 -5.56
CA ALA A 147 -6.45 5.05 -5.32
C ALA A 147 -7.32 5.32 -4.10
N THR A 148 -8.52 4.71 -4.09
CA THR A 148 -9.37 4.58 -2.91
C THR A 148 -9.76 3.12 -2.74
N PHE A 149 -9.64 2.62 -1.51
CA PHE A 149 -10.11 1.30 -1.10
C PHE A 149 -11.13 1.43 0.02
N GLN A 150 -12.09 0.51 0.10
CA GLN A 150 -12.93 0.31 1.28
C GLN A 150 -12.38 -0.87 2.09
N ILE A 151 -12.35 -0.71 3.41
CA ILE A 151 -11.94 -1.76 4.35
C ILE A 151 -13.11 -2.71 4.57
N ILE A 152 -12.89 -3.99 4.25
CA ILE A 152 -13.90 -5.05 4.34
C ILE A 152 -13.69 -5.93 5.57
N VAL A 153 -12.45 -6.16 5.99
CA VAL A 153 -12.10 -6.90 7.22
C VAL A 153 -10.84 -6.28 7.84
N GLY A 154 -10.94 -5.85 9.10
CA GLY A 154 -9.82 -5.29 9.87
C GLY A 154 -10.31 -4.36 11.00
N GLU A 155 -9.38 -3.72 11.70
CA GLU A 155 -9.67 -2.81 12.82
C GLU A 155 -10.55 -1.61 12.42
N GLU A 156 -10.40 -1.17 11.17
CA GLU A 156 -11.05 0.03 10.63
C GLU A 156 -12.16 -0.34 9.62
N GLU A 157 -12.87 -1.46 9.87
CA GLU A 157 -13.92 -1.97 8.98
C GLU A 157 -14.98 -0.91 8.62
N GLY A 158 -15.35 -0.85 7.35
CA GLY A 158 -16.28 0.13 6.81
C GLY A 158 -15.65 1.48 6.43
N LYS A 159 -14.47 1.82 6.97
CA LYS A 159 -13.72 3.02 6.58
C LYS A 159 -13.06 2.86 5.20
N TYR A 160 -12.50 3.96 4.71
CA TYR A 160 -11.82 4.06 3.43
C TYR A 160 -10.33 4.31 3.61
N ILE A 161 -9.53 3.82 2.67
CA ILE A 161 -8.11 4.13 2.55
C ILE A 161 -7.91 4.90 1.25
N HIS A 162 -7.44 6.13 1.36
CA HIS A 162 -7.07 6.97 0.24
C HIS A 162 -5.55 6.99 0.08
N LEU A 163 -5.07 6.76 -1.14
CA LEU A 163 -3.70 6.99 -1.54
C LEU A 163 -3.65 8.27 -2.36
N VAL A 164 -3.04 9.32 -1.82
CA VAL A 164 -2.80 10.58 -2.53
C VAL A 164 -1.32 10.68 -2.84
N LYS A 165 -0.96 11.10 -4.04
CA LYS A 165 0.42 11.25 -4.48
C LYS A 165 0.72 12.68 -4.93
N GLY A 166 1.98 13.07 -4.81
CA GLY A 166 2.48 14.39 -5.22
C GLY A 166 4.00 14.38 -5.36
N HIS A 167 4.53 15.42 -6.01
CA HIS A 167 5.99 15.56 -6.15
C HIS A 167 6.61 16.08 -4.85
N ASN A 168 5.95 17.03 -4.18
CA ASN A 168 6.39 17.59 -2.90
C ASN A 168 5.59 16.99 -1.74
N LEU A 169 6.19 16.98 -0.54
CA LEU A 169 5.49 16.54 0.67
C LEU A 169 4.32 17.47 0.99
N ASP A 170 4.55 18.78 0.87
CA ASP A 170 3.53 19.80 1.17
C ASP A 170 2.32 19.71 0.23
N ASP A 171 2.47 19.07 -0.94
CA ASP A 171 1.36 18.86 -1.88
C ASP A 171 0.38 17.80 -1.39
N VAL A 172 0.81 16.85 -0.54
CA VAL A 172 0.00 15.70 -0.12
C VAL A 172 -0.49 15.80 1.33
N ILE A 173 -0.08 16.80 2.10
CA ILE A 173 -0.49 16.96 3.49
C ILE A 173 -1.90 17.56 3.56
N PRO A 174 -2.85 17.02 4.34
CA PRO A 174 -4.17 17.63 4.52
C PRO A 174 -4.06 19.06 5.07
N VAL A 175 -4.79 20.03 4.49
CA VAL A 175 -4.74 21.45 4.93
C VAL A 175 -5.29 21.62 6.35
N ALA A 176 -6.25 20.78 6.74
CA ALA A 176 -6.81 20.71 8.08
C ALA A 176 -6.90 19.24 8.51
N PRO A 177 -6.59 18.90 9.78
CA PRO A 177 -6.85 17.57 10.31
C PRO A 177 -8.36 17.28 10.33
N THR A 178 -8.79 16.27 9.58
CA THR A 178 -10.18 15.79 9.59
C THR A 178 -10.40 14.84 10.76
N LEU A 179 -11.46 15.06 11.53
CA LEU A 179 -11.80 14.22 12.69
C LEU A 179 -12.01 12.76 12.26
N GLY A 180 -11.43 11.83 12.99
CA GLY A 180 -11.56 10.39 12.72
C GLY A 180 -10.68 9.87 11.58
N CYS A 181 -9.90 10.73 10.93
CA CYS A 181 -8.89 10.33 9.96
C CYS A 181 -7.54 10.05 10.64
N SER A 182 -6.80 9.08 10.11
CA SER A 182 -5.40 8.83 10.45
C SER A 182 -4.57 8.78 9.18
N SER A 183 -3.37 9.34 9.21
CA SER A 183 -2.56 9.54 8.01
C SER A 183 -1.11 9.11 8.21
N LYS A 184 -0.54 8.54 7.16
CA LYS A 184 0.87 8.17 7.07
C LYS A 184 1.45 8.82 5.82
N ILE A 185 2.62 9.44 5.97
CA ILE A 185 3.42 9.89 4.83
C ILE A 185 4.40 8.78 4.49
N MET A 186 4.39 8.39 3.23
CA MET A 186 5.16 7.30 2.68
C MET A 186 6.22 7.84 1.72
N GLY A 187 7.36 7.17 1.73
CA GLY A 187 8.51 7.51 0.93
C GLY A 187 8.23 7.50 -0.57
N PRO A 188 9.15 8.12 -1.35
CA PRO A 188 8.99 8.23 -2.78
C PRO A 188 8.97 6.84 -3.43
N VAL A 189 8.05 6.60 -4.37
CA VAL A 189 8.04 5.40 -5.22
C VAL A 189 7.65 5.75 -6.66
N ARG A 190 7.98 4.87 -7.60
CA ARG A 190 7.59 4.97 -9.01
C ARG A 190 7.16 3.63 -9.58
N TRP A 191 6.56 3.63 -10.77
CA TRP A 191 6.28 2.38 -11.46
C TRP A 191 7.58 1.65 -11.85
N SER A 192 7.68 0.38 -11.48
CA SER A 192 8.76 -0.53 -11.86
C SER A 192 8.23 -1.53 -12.88
N SER A 193 8.74 -1.51 -14.11
CA SER A 193 8.37 -2.50 -15.14
C SER A 193 8.84 -3.90 -14.77
N THR A 194 9.99 -4.04 -14.11
CA THR A 194 10.53 -5.33 -13.65
C THR A 194 9.61 -5.98 -12.62
N MET A 195 9.00 -5.20 -11.73
CA MET A 195 8.14 -5.72 -10.67
C MET A 195 6.64 -5.61 -10.98
N SER A 196 6.28 -4.88 -12.05
CA SER A 196 4.89 -4.56 -12.41
C SER A 196 4.10 -3.95 -11.25
N CYS A 197 4.73 -3.09 -10.45
CA CYS A 197 4.11 -2.42 -9.30
C CYS A 197 4.79 -1.09 -8.96
N LEU A 198 4.23 -0.36 -7.98
CA LEU A 198 4.89 0.81 -7.39
C LEU A 198 6.01 0.35 -6.44
N TRP A 199 7.24 0.73 -6.76
CA TRP A 199 8.44 0.25 -6.07
C TRP A 199 9.58 1.27 -6.11
N ARG A 200 10.51 1.12 -5.15
CA ARG A 200 11.70 1.95 -4.91
C ARG A 200 11.44 3.36 -4.44
#